data_AF-A0A9P5UU34-F1
#
_entry.id   AF-A0A9P5UU34-F1
#
_cell.length_a   1.000
_cell.length_b   1.000
_cell.length_c   1.000
_cell.angle_alpha   90.00
_cell.angle_beta   90.00
_cell.angle_gamma   90.00
#
_symmetry.space_group_name_H-M   'P 1'
#
loop_
_entity.id
_entity.type
_entity.pdbx_description
1 polymer ?
#
loop_
_entity_poly.entity_id
_entity_poly.type
_entity_poly.pdbx_seq_one_letter_code
_entity_poly.pdbx_strand_id
1 'polypeptide(L)'
;MDYVRRLAYSKISVPHPTMSSLQYNPLIRHIKSYELHVSADRIRNHIATVMPRTNVPPSYHLPKARAAGSTHAAKNGVSVDDIVAQGNWSSHRMFDKFYRLSSKT
;
A
#
# COMPACT_ATOMS: atom_id res chain seq x y z
N MET A 1 17.05 -1.81 -0.09
CA MET A 1 17.72 -1.33 -1.32
C MET A 1 17.96 -2.44 -2.36
N ASP A 2 18.11 -3.72 -1.99
CA ASP A 2 18.42 -4.79 -2.96
C ASP A 2 17.30 -5.24 -3.89
N TYR A 3 16.02 -5.08 -3.52
CA TYR A 3 14.90 -5.48 -4.38
C TYR A 3 14.84 -4.63 -5.66
N VAL A 4 14.97 -3.31 -5.50
CA VAL A 4 14.88 -2.36 -6.61
C VAL A 4 16.01 -2.61 -7.61
N ARG A 5 17.23 -2.80 -7.12
CA ARG A 5 18.40 -3.06 -7.98
C ARG A 5 18.31 -4.40 -8.72
N ARG A 6 17.70 -5.42 -8.12
CA ARG A 6 17.61 -6.77 -8.72
C ARG A 6 16.41 -6.98 -9.65
N LEU A 7 15.26 -6.40 -9.32
CA LEU A 7 13.98 -6.78 -9.92
C LEU A 7 13.17 -5.61 -10.47
N ALA A 8 13.18 -4.45 -9.81
CA ALA A 8 12.38 -3.29 -10.23
C ALA A 8 13.14 -2.30 -11.13
N TYR A 9 14.41 -2.56 -11.44
CA TYR A 9 15.24 -1.70 -12.29
C TYR A 9 14.87 -1.80 -13.77
N SER A 10 14.52 -2.98 -14.27
CA SER A 10 14.07 -3.17 -15.65
C SER A 10 12.67 -2.55 -15.82
N LYS A 11 12.48 -1.64 -16.77
CA LYS A 11 11.16 -1.11 -17.10
C LYS A 11 10.34 -2.18 -17.81
N ILE A 12 9.12 -2.41 -17.34
CA ILE A 12 8.17 -3.36 -17.95
C ILE A 12 6.85 -2.64 -18.11
N SER A 13 6.35 -2.60 -19.34
CA SER A 13 5.07 -1.96 -19.64
C SER A 13 4.01 -3.04 -19.72
N VAL A 14 3.00 -2.97 -18.85
CA VAL A 14 1.84 -3.87 -18.92
C VAL A 14 0.55 -3.05 -19.00
N PRO A 15 -0.48 -3.57 -19.71
CA PRO A 15 -1.77 -2.90 -19.78
C PRO A 15 -2.42 -2.82 -18.39
N HIS A 16 -3.10 -1.72 -18.12
CA HIS A 16 -3.83 -1.53 -16.87
C HIS A 16 -5.06 -2.46 -16.82
N PRO A 17 -5.29 -3.18 -15.70
CA PRO A 17 -6.30 -4.24 -15.63
C PRO A 17 -7.74 -3.77 -15.88
N THR A 18 -8.04 -2.50 -15.64
CA THR A 18 -9.38 -1.92 -15.88
C THR A 18 -9.41 -0.85 -16.98
N MET A 19 -8.26 -0.43 -17.49
CA MET A 19 -8.15 0.66 -18.48
C MET A 19 -7.14 0.25 -19.55
N SER A 20 -7.57 -0.56 -20.50
CA SER A 20 -6.68 -1.16 -21.51
C SER A 20 -5.88 -0.14 -22.35
N SER A 21 -6.36 1.10 -22.46
CA SER A 21 -5.65 2.21 -23.12
C SER A 21 -4.45 2.73 -22.33
N LEU A 22 -4.35 2.39 -21.04
CA LEU A 22 -3.25 2.80 -20.17
C LEU A 22 -2.25 1.67 -20.00
N GLN A 23 -0.99 2.06 -20.02
CA GLN A 23 0.15 1.21 -19.74
C GLN A 23 0.78 1.68 -18.42
N TYR A 24 1.23 0.75 -17.60
CA TYR A 24 1.94 1.09 -16.36
C TYR A 24 3.13 0.18 -16.11
N ASN A 25 4.04 0.64 -15.26
CA ASN A 25 5.19 -0.12 -14.81
C ASN A 25 4.94 -0.68 -13.41
N PRO A 26 4.75 -2.00 -13.23
CA PRO A 26 4.50 -2.56 -11.92
C PRO A 26 5.70 -2.39 -11.00
N LEU A 27 5.48 -1.78 -9.83
CA LEU A 27 6.53 -1.57 -8.82
C LEU A 27 6.82 -2.86 -8.03
N ILE A 28 5.79 -3.66 -7.75
CA ILE A 28 5.89 -4.93 -7.03
C ILE A 28 5.64 -6.07 -8.00
N ARG A 29 6.67 -6.89 -8.19
CA ARG A 29 6.75 -7.99 -9.14
C ARG A 29 7.16 -9.30 -8.48
N HIS A 30 6.87 -10.41 -9.14
CA HIS A 30 7.25 -11.73 -8.69
C HIS A 30 8.78 -11.92 -8.69
N ILE A 31 9.32 -12.54 -7.64
CA ILE A 31 10.78 -12.75 -7.51
C ILE A 31 11.31 -13.73 -8.57
N LYS A 32 10.54 -14.78 -8.90
CA LYS A 32 10.94 -15.81 -9.87
C LYS A 32 10.59 -15.45 -11.32
N SER A 33 9.59 -14.60 -11.52
CA SER A 33 9.04 -14.25 -12.83
C SER A 33 8.79 -12.75 -12.87
N TYR A 34 9.88 -11.98 -12.96
CA TYR A 34 9.88 -10.54 -12.75
C TYR A 34 9.08 -9.75 -13.79
N GLU A 35 8.64 -10.38 -14.89
CA GLU A 35 7.72 -9.79 -15.86
C GLU A 35 6.28 -9.72 -15.34
N LEU A 36 5.95 -10.53 -14.33
CA LEU A 36 4.62 -10.59 -13.75
C LEU A 36 4.50 -9.63 -12.58
N HIS A 37 3.47 -8.79 -12.65
CA HIS A 37 3.03 -7.98 -11.52
C HIS A 37 2.43 -8.85 -10.42
N VAL A 38 2.54 -8.41 -9.17
CA VAL A 38 1.84 -9.04 -8.05
C VAL A 38 0.43 -8.46 -7.96
N SER A 39 -0.60 -9.31 -7.96
CA SER A 39 -1.99 -8.86 -7.80
C SER A 39 -2.29 -8.41 -6.37
N ALA A 40 -3.32 -7.56 -6.23
CA ALA A 40 -3.81 -7.11 -4.93
C ALA A 40 -4.21 -8.29 -4.02
N ASP A 41 -4.80 -9.35 -4.59
CA ASP A 41 -5.19 -10.56 -3.84
C ASP A 41 -3.99 -11.28 -3.26
N ARG A 42 -2.88 -11.38 -4.02
CA ARG A 42 -1.67 -12.02 -3.54
C ARG A 42 -1.05 -11.22 -2.38
N ILE A 43 -1.02 -9.89 -2.49
CA ILE A 43 -0.58 -9.00 -1.39
C ILE A 43 -1.48 -9.20 -0.17
N ARG A 44 -2.81 -9.18 -0.35
CA ARG A 44 -3.79 -9.41 0.72
C ARG A 44 -3.56 -10.73 1.43
N ASN A 45 -3.36 -11.81 0.68
CA ASN A 45 -3.16 -13.15 1.24
C ASN A 45 -1.84 -13.21 2.03
N HIS A 46 -0.76 -12.61 1.54
CA HIS A 46 0.49 -12.53 2.30
C HIS A 46 0.34 -11.73 3.60
N ILE A 47 -0.35 -10.59 3.57
CA ILE A 47 -0.66 -9.83 4.79
C ILE A 47 -1.44 -10.72 5.75
N ALA A 48 -2.52 -11.37 5.29
CA ALA A 48 -3.34 -12.25 6.12
C ALA A 48 -2.55 -13.43 6.72
N THR A 49 -1.52 -13.94 6.04
CA THR A 49 -0.64 -14.99 6.56
C THR A 49 0.37 -14.47 7.59
N VAL A 50 0.92 -13.26 7.39
CA VAL A 50 1.99 -12.71 8.24
C VAL A 50 1.42 -12.07 9.51
N MET A 51 0.30 -11.38 9.42
CA MET A 51 -0.26 -10.62 10.55
C MET A 51 -0.52 -11.46 11.81
N PRO A 52 -1.09 -12.69 11.75
CA PRO A 52 -1.28 -13.52 12.95
C PRO A 52 0.01 -13.97 13.63
N ARG A 53 1.15 -13.89 12.92
CA ARG A 53 2.48 -14.24 13.46
C ARG A 53 3.14 -13.08 14.17
N THR A 54 2.58 -11.87 14.07
CA THR A 54 2.99 -10.75 14.90
C THR A 54 2.41 -11.00 16.29
N ASN A 55 3.25 -11.01 17.32
CA ASN A 55 2.88 -11.35 18.71
C ASN A 55 2.04 -10.22 19.36
N VAL A 56 0.93 -9.88 18.73
CA VAL A 56 0.06 -8.76 19.08
C VAL A 56 -0.99 -9.26 20.08
N PRO A 57 -1.24 -8.51 21.16
CA PRO A 57 -2.24 -8.90 22.16
C PRO A 57 -3.62 -9.13 21.53
N PRO A 58 -4.41 -10.12 22.01
CA PRO A 58 -5.75 -10.38 21.49
C PRO A 58 -6.71 -9.19 21.58
N SER A 59 -6.48 -8.28 22.55
CA SER A 59 -7.24 -7.05 22.73
C SER A 59 -6.90 -5.95 21.71
N TYR A 60 -5.83 -6.12 20.93
CA TYR A 60 -5.37 -5.12 19.98
C TYR A 60 -5.91 -5.41 18.58
N HIS A 61 -6.82 -4.55 18.13
CA HIS A 61 -7.28 -4.58 16.74
C HIS A 61 -6.18 -4.07 15.81
N LEU A 62 -5.63 -4.97 15.00
CA LEU A 62 -4.64 -4.62 13.99
C LEU A 62 -5.21 -3.56 13.03
N PRO A 63 -4.60 -2.37 12.94
CA PRO A 63 -5.07 -1.36 12.02
C PRO A 63 -4.84 -1.82 10.58
N LYS A 64 -5.74 -1.41 9.67
CA LYS A 64 -5.51 -1.59 8.23
C LYS A 64 -4.19 -0.92 7.85
N ALA A 65 -3.29 -1.65 7.17
CA ALA A 65 -1.96 -1.14 6.82
C ALA A 65 -2.00 0.23 6.12
N ARG A 66 -2.99 0.46 5.24
CA ARG A 66 -3.21 1.74 4.55
C ARG A 66 -3.51 2.92 5.50
N ALA A 67 -4.19 2.65 6.62
CA ALA A 67 -4.46 3.66 7.66
C ALA A 67 -3.23 3.90 8.54
N ALA A 68 -2.45 2.85 8.83
CA ALA A 68 -1.24 2.97 9.65
C ALA A 68 -0.18 3.88 9.00
N GLY A 69 0.14 3.66 7.71
CA GLY A 69 1.15 4.44 7.01
C GLY A 69 0.80 5.92 6.89
N SER A 70 -0.44 6.22 6.51
CA SER A 70 -0.90 7.61 6.40
C SER A 70 -1.05 8.32 7.73
N THR A 71 -1.48 7.62 8.79
CA THR A 71 -1.46 8.17 10.15
C THR A 71 -0.03 8.50 10.57
N HIS A 72 0.94 7.65 10.26
CA HIS A 72 2.34 7.91 10.59
C HIS A 72 2.88 9.12 9.81
N ALA A 73 2.56 9.27 8.52
CA ALA A 73 2.91 10.45 7.74
C ALA A 73 2.33 11.74 8.35
N ALA A 74 1.05 11.73 8.71
CA ALA A 74 0.40 12.88 9.36
C ALA A 74 1.06 13.23 10.70
N LYS A 75 1.42 12.22 11.50
CA LYS A 75 2.14 12.43 12.77
C LYS A 75 3.52 13.06 12.59
N ASN A 76 4.16 12.85 11.45
CA ASN A 76 5.46 13.44 11.10
C ASN A 76 5.32 14.77 10.33
N GLY A 77 4.13 15.37 10.28
CA GLY A 77 3.92 16.68 9.68
C GLY A 77 3.85 16.69 8.15
N VAL A 78 3.71 15.55 7.49
CA VAL A 78 3.43 15.51 6.04
C VAL A 78 2.09 16.20 5.77
N SER A 79 2.03 17.02 4.72
CA SER A 79 0.83 17.78 4.36
C SER A 79 -0.36 16.83 4.11
N VAL A 80 -1.57 17.25 4.52
CA VAL A 80 -2.77 16.43 4.31
C VAL A 80 -3.05 16.24 2.82
N ASP A 81 -2.78 17.27 2.00
CA ASP A 81 -2.92 17.20 0.54
C ASP A 81 -2.04 16.08 -0.05
N ASP A 82 -0.76 16.01 0.34
CA ASP A 82 0.16 14.96 -0.13
C ASP A 82 -0.28 13.57 0.32
N ILE A 83 -0.72 13.44 1.58
CA ILE A 83 -1.22 12.16 2.10
C ILE A 83 -2.48 11.74 1.32
N VAL A 84 -3.37 12.67 0.98
CA VAL A 84 -4.61 12.38 0.25
C VAL A 84 -4.34 12.00 -1.20
N ALA A 85 -3.43 12.70 -1.86
CA ALA A 85 -2.98 12.37 -3.21
C ALA A 85 -2.32 10.98 -3.26
N GLN A 86 -1.32 10.72 -2.40
CA GLN A 86 -0.61 9.43 -2.35
C GLN A 86 -1.50 8.29 -1.84
N GLY A 87 -2.37 8.60 -0.89
CA GLY A 87 -3.37 7.70 -0.35
C GLY A 87 -4.48 7.38 -1.35
N ASN A 88 -4.56 8.08 -2.48
CA ASN A 88 -5.63 8.00 -3.49
C ASN A 88 -7.02 8.01 -2.85
N TRP A 89 -7.32 9.06 -2.08
CA TRP A 89 -8.63 9.27 -1.48
C TRP A 89 -9.37 10.42 -2.16
N SER A 90 -10.69 10.29 -2.20
CA SER A 90 -11.55 11.28 -2.84
C SER A 90 -11.64 12.63 -2.11
N SER A 91 -11.20 12.71 -0.85
CA SER A 91 -11.21 13.96 -0.07
C SER A 91 -10.41 13.86 1.23
N HIS A 92 -10.07 15.02 1.81
CA HIS A 92 -9.53 15.14 3.17
C HIS A 92 -10.46 14.52 4.22
N ARG A 93 -11.77 14.70 4.07
CA ARG A 93 -12.76 14.13 4.99
C ARG A 93 -12.74 12.60 4.96
N MET A 94 -12.54 12.00 3.79
CA MET A 94 -12.43 10.54 3.66
C MET A 94 -11.20 10.02 4.42
N PHE A 95 -10.06 10.70 4.27
CA PHE A 95 -8.86 10.40 5.05
C PHE A 95 -9.13 10.48 6.55
N ASP A 96 -9.54 11.65 7.01
CA ASP A 96 -9.57 11.98 8.43
C ASP A 96 -10.57 11.12 9.21
N LYS A 97 -11.71 10.79 8.58
CA LYS A 97 -12.76 9.96 9.20
C LYS A 97 -12.44 8.46 9.22
N PHE A 98 -11.83 7.93 8.17
CA PHE A 98 -11.74 6.47 7.97
C PHE A 98 -10.32 5.91 8.01
N TYR A 99 -9.31 6.73 7.73
CA TYR A 99 -7.93 6.28 7.51
C TYR A 99 -6.90 6.96 8.42
N ARG A 100 -7.27 8.04 9.13
CA ARG A 100 -6.47 8.59 10.23
C ARG A 100 -6.85 7.89 11.53
N LEU A 101 -5.91 7.13 12.11
CA LEU A 101 -6.14 6.40 13.35
C LEU A 101 -6.05 7.34 14.57
N SER A 102 -5.25 8.39 14.48
CA SER A 102 -5.06 9.37 15.54
C SER A 102 -6.21 10.36 15.70
N SER A 103 -7.21 10.36 14.80
CA SER A 103 -8.41 11.19 14.96
C SER A 103 -9.51 10.48 15.75
N LYS A 104 -9.31 9.20 16.11
CA LYS A 104 -10.24 8.39 16.90
C LYS A 104 -9.87 8.28 18.39
N THR A 105 -8.83 9.01 18.80
CA THR A 105 -8.44 9.25 20.19
C THR A 105 -8.90 10.64 20.58
#